data_AF-A0A932KW74-F1
#
_entry.id   AF-A0A932KW74-F1
#
_cell.length_a   1.000
_cell.length_b   1.000
_cell.length_c   1.000
_cell.angle_alpha   90.00
_cell.angle_beta   90.00
_cell.angle_gamma   90.00
#
_symmetry.space_group_name_H-M   'P 1'
#
loop_
_entity.id
_entity.type
_entity.pdbx_description
1 polymer ?
#
loop_
_entity_poly.entity_id
_entity_poly.type
_entity_poly.pdbx_seq_one_letter_code
_entity_poly.pdbx_strand_id
1 'polypeptide(L)'
;MPNRPPVGCRQSLAALDRPQGENPLTPRSRFCLADKTGPCHFFSMKQGKDPLPEFHPQTVLRDWGNGEGFRLADALTGVCVFGATGSGKTSGPAKHLAYGYLAAGFGGLVLCAKKEERRQWEHWAAECGRTDDLVIVDASGRNRFNFLNWEASRPEAGGGLTINIVNLLDEIAVAISGGSGAAEGGGGSNKFWEDALHHMNTNLVDLPLFAGLEISLPLLRDIVTTAPYSQEQMAAA
;
A
#
# COMPACT_ATOMS: atom_id res chain seq x y z
N MET A 1 29.49 -10.71 36.08
CA MET A 1 28.36 -11.53 36.59
C MET A 1 28.03 -11.05 37.99
N PRO A 2 26.78 -10.61 38.22
CA PRO A 2 25.73 -11.53 38.63
C PRO A 2 24.43 -11.43 37.80
N ASN A 3 23.67 -12.52 37.87
CA ASN A 3 22.48 -12.87 37.08
C ASN A 3 21.26 -11.96 37.28
N ARG A 4 20.62 -11.57 36.18
CA ARG A 4 19.23 -11.07 36.12
C ARG A 4 18.26 -12.25 36.10
N PRO A 5 17.13 -12.21 36.83
CA PRO A 5 16.09 -13.23 36.74
C PRO A 5 15.21 -13.04 35.49
N PRO A 6 14.55 -14.11 34.99
CA PRO A 6 13.68 -14.01 33.81
C PRO A 6 12.32 -13.41 34.19
N VAL A 7 11.84 -12.48 33.36
CA VAL A 7 10.51 -11.88 33.51
C VAL A 7 9.48 -12.88 32.98
N GLY A 8 8.94 -13.70 33.88
CA GLY A 8 7.78 -14.54 33.62
C GLY A 8 6.50 -13.72 33.61
N CYS A 9 5.88 -13.62 32.44
CA CYS A 9 4.55 -13.05 32.23
C CYS A 9 3.52 -13.90 33.01
N ARG A 10 2.95 -13.35 34.10
CA ARG A 10 1.84 -13.99 34.82
C ARG A 10 0.52 -13.60 34.18
N GLN A 11 -0.20 -14.65 33.80
CA GLN A 11 -1.58 -14.65 33.32
C GLN A 11 -2.54 -13.96 34.29
N SER A 12 -3.47 -13.20 33.72
CA SER A 12 -4.77 -12.89 34.32
C SER A 12 -5.81 -13.02 33.20
N LEU A 13 -6.16 -14.27 32.87
CA LEU A 13 -7.25 -14.59 31.96
C LEU A 13 -8.56 -14.54 32.77
N ALA A 14 -9.29 -13.44 32.67
CA ALA A 14 -10.70 -13.43 33.06
C ALA A 14 -11.48 -14.13 31.94
N ALA A 15 -11.83 -15.39 32.18
CA ALA A 15 -12.69 -16.18 31.31
C ALA A 15 -14.11 -15.57 31.30
N LEU A 16 -14.50 -14.98 30.17
CA LEU A 16 -15.89 -14.74 29.82
C LEU A 16 -16.30 -15.86 28.86
N ASP A 17 -17.16 -16.74 29.34
CA ASP A 17 -17.78 -17.84 28.59
C ASP A 17 -18.33 -17.35 27.25
N ARG A 18 -17.76 -17.84 26.14
CA ARG A 18 -18.39 -17.76 24.82
C ARG A 18 -19.02 -19.12 24.50
N PRO A 19 -20.26 -19.16 24.00
CA PRO A 19 -20.85 -20.40 23.50
C PRO A 19 -19.97 -20.95 22.36
N GLN A 20 -19.53 -22.20 22.52
CA GLN A 20 -18.76 -22.90 21.50
C GLN A 20 -19.64 -23.13 20.27
N GLY A 21 -19.28 -22.54 19.13
CA GLY A 21 -19.97 -22.80 17.86
C GLY A 21 -19.91 -21.74 16.77
N GLU A 22 -19.37 -20.54 17.01
CA GLU A 22 -19.28 -19.50 15.96
C GLU A 22 -17.84 -19.25 15.51
N ASN A 23 -17.59 -19.47 14.21
CA ASN A 23 -16.33 -19.15 13.54
C ASN A 23 -16.27 -17.62 13.27
N PRO A 24 -15.27 -16.87 13.78
CA PRO A 24 -15.23 -15.40 13.72
C PRO A 24 -15.10 -14.80 12.30
N LEU A 25 -14.86 -15.62 11.27
CA LEU A 25 -14.52 -15.17 9.92
C LEU A 25 -15.61 -15.43 8.87
N THR A 26 -16.85 -15.74 9.27
CA THR A 26 -17.96 -15.77 8.31
C THR A 26 -18.32 -14.33 7.91
N PRO A 27 -18.26 -13.94 6.61
CA PRO A 27 -18.68 -12.61 6.19
C PRO A 27 -20.18 -12.47 6.41
N ARG A 28 -20.58 -11.80 7.49
CA ARG A 28 -21.96 -11.40 7.73
C ARG A 28 -22.26 -10.13 6.94
N SER A 29 -22.45 -10.22 5.63
CA SER A 29 -23.17 -9.17 4.88
C SER A 29 -23.52 -9.61 3.46
N ARG A 30 -24.78 -9.96 3.22
CA ARG A 30 -25.44 -9.59 1.96
C ARG A 30 -25.69 -8.08 2.04
N PHE A 31 -24.82 -7.30 1.40
CA PHE A 31 -25.02 -5.86 1.31
C PHE A 31 -26.02 -5.58 0.17
N CYS A 32 -27.29 -5.39 0.52
CA CYS A 32 -28.26 -4.77 -0.36
C CYS A 32 -28.16 -3.25 -0.22
N LEU A 33 -28.04 -2.53 -1.33
CA LEU A 33 -28.12 -1.08 -1.36
C LEU A 33 -29.46 -0.62 -0.75
N ALA A 34 -29.39 0.29 0.21
CA ALA A 34 -30.55 0.87 0.87
C ALA A 34 -31.25 1.84 -0.07
N ASP A 35 -32.18 1.34 -0.86
CA ASP A 35 -33.28 2.14 -1.39
C ASP A 35 -34.46 1.23 -1.79
N LYS A 36 -35.26 0.77 -0.81
CA LYS A 36 -36.72 0.51 -0.86
C LYS A 36 -37.23 0.26 0.55
N THR A 37 -37.93 1.23 1.14
CA THR A 37 -38.75 1.04 2.33
C THR A 37 -40.04 0.31 1.96
N GLY A 38 -40.08 -1.00 2.18
CA GLY A 38 -41.26 -1.84 2.07
C GLY A 38 -41.07 -3.13 2.86
N PRO A 39 -42.14 -3.79 3.34
CA PRO A 39 -42.00 -5.02 4.11
C PRO A 39 -41.25 -6.06 3.28
N CYS A 40 -40.02 -6.38 3.71
CA CYS A 40 -39.19 -7.39 3.08
C CYS A 40 -39.83 -8.76 3.30
N HIS A 41 -40.67 -9.19 2.37
CA HIS A 41 -40.98 -10.61 2.24
C HIS A 41 -39.67 -11.35 2.03
N PHE A 42 -39.30 -12.16 3.03
CA PHE A 42 -38.14 -13.02 3.00
C PHE A 42 -38.39 -14.15 1.99
N PHE A 43 -38.23 -13.85 0.70
CA PHE A 43 -38.20 -14.87 -0.34
C PHE A 43 -36.81 -15.52 -0.32
N SER A 44 -36.67 -16.50 0.56
CA SER A 44 -35.53 -17.41 0.58
C SER A 44 -35.61 -18.30 -0.66
N MET A 45 -35.09 -17.82 -1.80
CA MET A 45 -34.66 -18.72 -2.86
C MET A 45 -33.36 -19.38 -2.40
N LYS A 46 -33.48 -20.54 -1.75
CA LYS A 46 -32.39 -21.52 -1.65
C LYS A 46 -32.04 -21.97 -3.08
N GLN A 47 -31.12 -21.27 -3.75
CA GLN A 47 -30.45 -21.87 -4.90
C GLN A 47 -29.39 -22.84 -4.36
N GLY A 48 -29.65 -24.13 -4.53
CA GLY A 48 -28.79 -25.24 -4.12
C GLY A 48 -27.53 -25.34 -4.97
N LYS A 49 -26.49 -24.63 -4.55
CA LYS A 49 -25.10 -25.00 -4.84
C LYS A 49 -24.37 -25.05 -3.51
N ASP A 50 -23.60 -26.10 -3.29
CA ASP A 50 -22.67 -26.14 -2.17
C ASP A 50 -21.84 -24.86 -2.14
N PRO A 51 -21.59 -24.28 -0.96
CA PRO A 51 -20.77 -23.08 -0.86
C PRO A 51 -19.42 -23.37 -1.50
N LEU A 52 -19.00 -22.50 -2.42
CA LEU A 52 -17.69 -22.59 -3.03
C LEU A 52 -16.60 -22.50 -1.93
N PRO A 53 -15.45 -23.18 -2.10
CA PRO A 53 -14.30 -22.98 -1.23
C PRO A 53 -13.89 -21.51 -1.11
N GLU A 54 -13.27 -21.14 0.01
CA GLU A 54 -12.99 -19.75 0.45
C GLU A 54 -12.28 -18.87 -0.62
N PHE A 55 -11.45 -19.45 -1.48
CA PHE A 55 -10.75 -18.72 -2.54
C PHE A 55 -11.02 -19.30 -3.93
N HIS A 56 -12.20 -19.88 -4.13
CA HIS A 56 -12.55 -20.44 -5.42
C HIS A 56 -12.61 -19.33 -6.49
N PRO A 57 -12.01 -19.50 -7.69
CA PRO A 57 -11.96 -18.45 -8.71
C PRO A 57 -13.34 -17.95 -9.19
N GLN A 58 -14.37 -18.79 -9.08
CA GLN A 58 -15.75 -18.43 -9.43
C GLN A 58 -16.52 -17.71 -8.32
N THR A 59 -15.88 -17.43 -7.18
CA THR A 59 -16.49 -16.62 -6.10
C THR A 59 -16.81 -15.23 -6.64
N VAL A 60 -18.07 -14.82 -6.52
CA VAL A 60 -18.56 -13.53 -7.01
C VAL A 60 -18.23 -12.46 -5.97
N LEU A 61 -17.43 -11.47 -6.36
CA LEU A 61 -17.10 -10.30 -5.55
C LEU A 61 -18.15 -9.19 -5.70
N ARG A 62 -18.70 -9.04 -6.92
CA ARG A 62 -19.78 -8.09 -7.20
C ARG A 62 -20.78 -8.68 -8.19
N ASP A 63 -22.02 -8.83 -7.76
CA ASP A 63 -23.13 -9.25 -8.62
C ASP A 63 -23.74 -8.03 -9.35
N TRP A 64 -23.97 -8.15 -10.65
CA TRP A 64 -24.63 -7.14 -11.48
C TRP A 64 -26.01 -7.59 -11.97
N GLY A 65 -26.42 -8.81 -11.64
CA GLY A 65 -27.67 -9.43 -12.06
C GLY A 65 -27.53 -10.21 -13.38
N ASN A 66 -28.58 -10.94 -13.75
CA ASN A 66 -28.66 -11.72 -15.00
C ASN A 66 -27.54 -12.76 -15.19
N GLY A 67 -26.90 -13.21 -14.11
CA GLY A 67 -25.77 -14.14 -14.17
C GLY A 67 -24.42 -13.48 -14.47
N GLU A 68 -24.39 -12.15 -14.62
CA GLU A 68 -23.18 -11.37 -14.77
C GLU A 68 -22.68 -10.89 -13.40
N GLY A 69 -21.37 -10.93 -13.23
CA GLY A 69 -20.74 -10.46 -12.01
C GLY A 69 -19.24 -10.51 -12.12
N PHE A 70 -18.61 -9.68 -11.31
CA PHE A 70 -17.17 -9.61 -11.16
C PHE A 70 -16.70 -10.67 -10.17
N ARG A 71 -15.81 -11.55 -10.60
CA ARG A 71 -15.36 -12.72 -9.84
C ARG A 71 -13.96 -12.56 -9.30
N LEU A 72 -13.58 -13.45 -8.38
CA LEU A 72 -12.23 -13.52 -7.85
C LEU A 72 -11.19 -13.74 -8.95
N ALA A 73 -11.48 -14.59 -9.94
CA ALA A 73 -10.60 -14.77 -11.09
C ALA A 73 -10.32 -13.44 -11.83
N ASP A 74 -11.37 -12.65 -12.07
CA ASP A 74 -11.28 -11.39 -12.81
C ASP A 74 -10.43 -10.36 -12.04
N ALA A 75 -10.59 -10.32 -10.71
CA ALA A 75 -9.77 -9.49 -9.83
C ALA A 75 -8.28 -9.81 -9.90
N LEU A 76 -7.93 -11.09 -10.02
CA LEU A 76 -6.55 -11.56 -10.04
C LEU A 76 -5.88 -11.45 -11.41
N THR A 77 -6.65 -11.20 -12.48
CA THR A 77 -6.11 -10.95 -13.83
C THR A 77 -5.86 -9.47 -14.14
N GLY A 78 -6.24 -8.58 -13.22
CA GLY A 78 -6.16 -7.12 -13.40
C GLY A 78 -7.32 -6.55 -14.21
N VAL A 79 -7.65 -5.29 -13.95
CA VAL A 79 -8.76 -4.58 -14.62
C VAL A 79 -8.27 -3.25 -15.16
N CYS A 80 -8.57 -2.98 -16.43
CA CYS A 80 -8.30 -1.69 -17.06
C CYS A 80 -9.61 -1.02 -17.51
N VAL A 81 -9.81 0.25 -17.14
CA VAL A 81 -11.02 1.01 -17.43
C VAL A 81 -10.67 2.21 -18.32
N PHE A 82 -11.13 2.19 -19.57
CA PHE A 82 -10.92 3.26 -20.54
C PHE A 82 -12.10 4.24 -20.59
N GLY A 83 -11.83 5.49 -20.97
CA GLY A 83 -12.87 6.48 -21.23
C GLY A 83 -12.38 7.93 -21.06
N ALA A 84 -13.08 8.88 -21.67
CA ALA A 84 -12.78 10.31 -21.56
C ALA A 84 -13.11 10.88 -20.16
N THR A 85 -12.65 12.09 -19.86
CA THR A 85 -13.10 12.82 -18.66
C THR A 85 -14.62 13.02 -18.73
N GLY A 86 -15.33 12.74 -17.63
CA GLY A 86 -16.79 12.82 -17.59
C GLY A 86 -17.53 11.56 -18.05
N SER A 87 -16.84 10.53 -18.56
CA SER A 87 -17.48 9.28 -19.01
C SER A 87 -18.00 8.36 -17.90
N GLY A 88 -18.02 8.83 -16.65
CA GLY A 88 -18.53 8.05 -15.51
C GLY A 88 -17.61 6.93 -14.99
N LYS A 89 -16.31 6.91 -15.32
CA LYS A 89 -15.37 5.86 -14.84
C LYS A 89 -15.39 5.71 -13.31
N THR A 90 -15.40 6.83 -12.60
CA THR A 90 -15.37 6.86 -11.15
C THR A 90 -16.71 6.44 -10.55
N SER A 91 -17.81 6.99 -11.04
CA SER A 91 -19.17 6.71 -10.53
C SER A 91 -19.72 5.34 -10.93
N GLY A 92 -19.24 4.78 -12.04
CA GLY A 92 -19.60 3.44 -12.54
C GLY A 92 -18.57 2.38 -12.12
N PRO A 93 -17.70 1.93 -13.03
CA PRO A 93 -16.86 0.75 -12.79
C PRO A 93 -15.97 0.86 -11.55
N ALA A 94 -15.33 2.01 -11.29
CA ALA A 94 -14.45 2.14 -10.13
C ALA A 94 -15.21 1.98 -8.80
N LYS A 95 -16.40 2.60 -8.68
CA LYS A 95 -17.28 2.43 -7.53
C LYS A 95 -17.60 0.95 -7.32
N HIS A 96 -18.13 0.28 -8.35
CA HIS A 96 -18.54 -1.13 -8.25
C HIS A 96 -17.40 -2.07 -7.86
N LEU A 97 -16.20 -1.85 -8.42
CA LEU A 97 -15.00 -2.60 -8.08
C LEU A 97 -14.56 -2.33 -6.64
N ALA A 98 -14.54 -1.07 -6.20
CA ALA A 98 -14.17 -0.69 -4.84
C ALA A 98 -15.04 -1.38 -3.79
N TYR A 99 -16.38 -1.36 -3.95
CA TYR A 99 -17.26 -2.10 -3.04
C TYR A 99 -17.01 -3.60 -3.07
N GLY A 100 -16.78 -4.18 -4.26
CA GLY A 100 -16.48 -5.61 -4.38
C GLY A 100 -15.20 -6.00 -3.63
N TYR A 101 -14.14 -5.22 -3.80
CA TYR A 101 -12.86 -5.45 -3.12
C TYR A 101 -12.96 -5.23 -1.60
N LEU A 102 -13.54 -4.11 -1.17
CA LEU A 102 -13.66 -3.78 0.25
C LEU A 102 -14.53 -4.79 1.00
N ALA A 103 -15.68 -5.18 0.42
CA ALA A 103 -16.57 -6.17 1.02
C ALA A 103 -15.95 -7.58 1.06
N ALA A 104 -15.08 -7.90 0.11
CA ALA A 104 -14.33 -9.16 0.09
C ALA A 104 -13.07 -9.13 0.98
N GLY A 105 -12.82 -8.03 1.69
CA GLY A 105 -11.70 -7.90 2.63
C GLY A 105 -10.35 -7.65 1.97
N PHE A 106 -10.32 -7.17 0.73
CA PHE A 106 -9.07 -6.88 0.03
C PHE A 106 -8.39 -5.63 0.62
N GLY A 107 -7.06 -5.69 0.68
CA GLY A 107 -6.20 -4.52 0.87
C GLY A 107 -5.70 -3.99 -0.48
N GLY A 108 -5.33 -2.71 -0.53
CA GLY A 108 -4.78 -2.12 -1.75
C GLY A 108 -4.27 -0.68 -1.58
N LEU A 109 -3.51 -0.22 -2.56
CA LEU A 109 -3.01 1.15 -2.66
C LEU A 109 -3.88 1.94 -3.63
N VAL A 110 -4.47 3.05 -3.15
CA VAL A 110 -5.27 3.96 -3.98
C VAL A 110 -4.47 5.23 -4.24
N LEU A 111 -4.02 5.41 -5.48
CA LEU A 111 -3.35 6.62 -5.93
C LEU A 111 -4.41 7.67 -6.31
N CYS A 112 -4.69 8.59 -5.38
CA CYS A 112 -5.66 9.67 -5.59
C CYS A 112 -5.04 10.79 -6.43
N ALA A 113 -5.46 10.93 -7.69
CA ALA A 113 -5.03 12.01 -8.57
C ALA A 113 -5.91 13.28 -8.43
N LYS A 114 -7.16 13.12 -7.97
CA LYS A 114 -8.11 14.23 -7.76
C LYS A 114 -8.39 14.46 -6.28
N LYS A 115 -8.58 15.72 -5.91
CA LYS A 115 -8.83 16.14 -4.51
C LYS A 115 -9.98 15.39 -3.83
N GLU A 116 -11.03 15.06 -4.57
CA GLU A 116 -12.23 14.41 -4.01
C GLU A 116 -12.17 12.88 -3.99
N GLU A 117 -11.19 12.25 -4.64
CA GLU A 117 -11.11 10.77 -4.69
C GLU A 117 -10.89 10.17 -3.32
N ARG A 118 -10.05 10.80 -2.49
CA ARG A 118 -9.83 10.39 -1.10
C ARG A 118 -11.15 10.32 -0.33
N ARG A 119 -11.96 11.38 -0.37
CA ARG A 119 -13.24 11.44 0.36
C ARG A 119 -14.23 10.38 -0.13
N GLN A 120 -14.21 10.07 -1.43
CA GLN A 120 -15.03 8.99 -1.99
C GLN A 120 -14.61 7.63 -1.44
N TRP A 121 -13.31 7.36 -1.36
CA TRP A 121 -12.81 6.11 -0.78
C TRP A 121 -13.05 6.01 0.73
N GLU A 122 -12.91 7.12 1.47
CA GLU A 122 -13.30 7.18 2.90
C GLU A 122 -14.77 6.83 3.08
N HIS A 123 -15.65 7.36 2.21
CA HIS A 123 -17.07 7.06 2.22
C HIS A 123 -17.37 5.60 1.87
N TRP A 124 -16.77 5.05 0.81
CA TRP A 124 -16.95 3.63 0.44
C TRP A 124 -16.42 2.67 1.51
N ALA A 125 -15.29 2.99 2.13
CA ALA A 125 -14.75 2.22 3.24
C ALA A 125 -15.70 2.27 4.45
N ALA A 126 -16.28 3.43 4.77
CA ALA A 126 -17.26 3.55 5.83
C ALA A 126 -18.52 2.70 5.56
N GLU A 127 -19.06 2.74 4.35
CA GLU A 127 -20.21 1.91 3.97
C GLU A 127 -19.91 0.41 4.01
N CYS A 128 -18.65 0.02 3.78
CA CYS A 128 -18.18 -1.35 3.90
C CYS A 128 -17.74 -1.74 5.33
N GLY A 129 -17.81 -0.84 6.31
CA GLY A 129 -17.36 -1.10 7.69
C GLY A 129 -15.83 -1.24 7.83
N ARG A 130 -15.06 -0.57 6.97
CA ARG A 130 -13.60 -0.68 6.82
C ARG A 130 -12.87 0.63 7.11
N THR A 131 -13.50 1.57 7.83
CA THR A 131 -12.89 2.89 8.14
C THR A 131 -11.58 2.76 8.90
N ASP A 132 -11.48 1.79 9.81
CA ASP A 132 -10.30 1.58 10.66
C ASP A 132 -9.08 1.06 9.89
N ASP A 133 -9.28 0.56 8.67
CA ASP A 133 -8.21 0.04 7.81
C ASP A 133 -7.54 1.13 6.96
N LEU A 134 -8.05 2.37 7.00
CA LEU A 134 -7.57 3.45 6.15
C LEU A 134 -6.25 4.05 6.65
N VAL A 135 -5.19 3.89 5.87
CA VAL A 135 -3.92 4.62 6.04
C VAL A 135 -3.82 5.73 5.01
N ILE A 136 -3.88 6.98 5.49
CA ILE A 136 -3.92 8.15 4.62
C ILE A 136 -2.57 8.85 4.62
N VAL A 137 -1.87 8.79 3.49
CA VAL A 137 -0.63 9.53 3.25
C VAL A 137 -0.96 10.79 2.44
N ASP A 138 -0.80 11.96 3.06
CA ASP A 138 -1.09 13.27 2.48
C ASP A 138 -0.05 14.33 2.90
N ALA A 139 -0.22 15.55 2.43
CA ALA A 139 0.67 16.67 2.75
C ALA A 139 0.69 17.06 4.25
N SER A 140 -0.26 16.59 5.07
CA SER A 140 -0.19 16.79 6.53
C SER A 140 0.96 16.01 7.15
N GLY A 141 1.39 14.92 6.50
CA GLY A 141 2.47 14.08 6.97
C GLY A 141 2.16 13.37 8.30
N ARG A 142 0.88 13.13 8.60
CA ARG A 142 0.46 12.31 9.76
C ARG A 142 0.92 10.87 9.62
N ASN A 143 0.68 10.26 8.46
CA ASN A 143 1.27 8.98 8.10
C ASN A 143 2.45 9.25 7.16
N ARG A 144 3.60 8.66 7.48
CA ARG A 144 4.84 8.75 6.69
C ARG A 144 5.44 7.36 6.58
N PHE A 145 6.16 7.12 5.50
CA PHE A 145 6.85 5.87 5.28
C PHE A 145 8.28 6.16 4.82
N ASN A 146 9.25 5.75 5.64
CA ASN A 146 10.67 5.84 5.31
C ASN A 146 11.09 4.53 4.62
N PHE A 147 10.90 4.47 3.30
CA PHE A 147 11.20 3.27 2.52
C PHE A 147 12.70 2.91 2.52
N LEU A 148 13.59 3.90 2.70
CA LEU A 148 15.04 3.66 2.78
C LEU A 148 15.40 2.93 4.07
N ASN A 149 14.90 3.42 5.21
CA ASN A 149 15.10 2.73 6.48
C ASN A 149 14.40 1.36 6.51
N TRP A 150 13.23 1.24 5.89
CA TRP A 150 12.57 -0.05 5.76
C TRP A 150 13.45 -1.04 5.01
N GLU A 151 13.92 -0.70 3.81
CA GLU A 151 14.78 -1.60 3.03
C GLU A 151 16.13 -1.88 3.73
N ALA A 152 16.67 -0.90 4.46
CA ALA A 152 17.90 -1.05 5.23
C ALA A 152 17.78 -1.99 6.45
N SER A 153 16.60 -2.05 7.08
CA SER A 153 16.36 -2.83 8.31
C SER A 153 15.62 -4.14 8.07
N ARG A 154 15.19 -4.37 6.84
CA ARG A 154 14.40 -5.53 6.43
C ARG A 154 15.16 -6.85 6.71
N PRO A 155 14.54 -7.83 7.39
CA PRO A 155 15.24 -9.03 7.84
C PRO A 155 15.33 -10.13 6.77
N GLU A 156 14.56 -10.05 5.69
CA GLU A 156 14.59 -11.07 4.64
C GLU A 156 15.82 -10.95 3.73
N ALA A 157 16.05 -11.97 2.91
CA ALA A 157 17.14 -11.98 1.94
C ALA A 157 17.12 -10.73 1.04
N GLY A 158 18.25 -10.03 0.99
CA GLY A 158 18.40 -8.76 0.27
C GLY A 158 18.19 -7.51 1.12
N GLY A 159 17.56 -7.61 2.29
CA GLY A 159 17.43 -6.48 3.20
C GLY A 159 18.78 -6.03 3.76
N GLY A 160 18.93 -4.72 3.98
CA GLY A 160 20.18 -4.11 4.46
C GLY A 160 21.30 -4.02 3.43
N LEU A 161 21.09 -4.50 2.20
CA LEU A 161 22.07 -4.36 1.13
C LEU A 161 21.99 -2.97 0.49
N THR A 162 23.09 -2.23 0.55
CA THR A 162 23.25 -0.91 -0.08
C THR A 162 22.73 -0.89 -1.52
N ILE A 163 23.08 -1.91 -2.32
CA ILE A 163 22.68 -1.99 -3.72
C ILE A 163 21.16 -1.93 -3.92
N ASN A 164 20.36 -2.54 -3.03
CA ASN A 164 18.90 -2.52 -3.17
C ASN A 164 18.33 -1.14 -2.86
N ILE A 165 18.89 -0.47 -1.86
CA ILE A 165 18.51 0.90 -1.50
C ILE A 165 18.88 1.88 -2.63
N VAL A 166 20.08 1.72 -3.21
CA VAL A 166 20.55 2.53 -4.34
C VAL A 166 19.67 2.29 -5.56
N ASN A 167 19.35 1.04 -5.90
CA ASN A 167 18.44 0.72 -7.00
C ASN A 167 17.06 1.38 -6.80
N LEU A 168 16.52 1.40 -5.58
CA LEU A 168 15.27 2.12 -5.29
C LEU A 168 15.39 3.63 -5.54
N LEU A 169 16.51 4.25 -5.16
CA LEU A 169 16.76 5.67 -5.42
C LEU A 169 16.88 5.96 -6.91
N ASP A 170 17.58 5.11 -7.65
CA ASP A 170 17.78 5.27 -9.09
C ASP A 170 16.45 5.11 -9.85
N GLU A 171 15.62 4.13 -9.51
CA GLU A 171 14.28 3.96 -10.08
C GLU A 171 13.38 5.18 -9.82
N ILE A 172 13.43 5.76 -8.61
CA ILE A 172 12.70 6.99 -8.29
C ILE A 172 13.22 8.16 -9.12
N ALA A 173 14.55 8.30 -9.26
CA ALA A 173 15.16 9.36 -10.05
C ALA A 173 14.75 9.26 -11.53
N VAL A 174 14.75 8.04 -12.10
CA VAL A 174 14.28 7.76 -13.46
C VAL A 174 12.80 8.07 -13.61
N ALA A 175 11.95 7.64 -12.67
CA ALA A 175 10.51 7.90 -12.72
C ALA A 175 10.17 9.40 -12.67
N ILE A 176 10.92 10.19 -11.89
CA ILE A 176 10.77 11.65 -11.83
C ILE A 176 11.26 12.30 -13.13
N SER A 177 12.40 11.82 -13.66
CA SER A 177 13.05 12.40 -14.86
C SER A 177 12.35 12.01 -16.16
N GLY A 178 11.69 10.84 -16.22
CA GLY A 178 10.95 10.34 -17.38
C GLY A 178 9.65 11.09 -17.70
N GLY A 179 9.22 12.02 -16.83
CA GLY A 179 8.15 12.98 -17.12
C GLY A 179 8.59 14.18 -17.98
N SER A 180 9.89 14.43 -18.08
CA SER A 180 10.48 15.34 -19.08
C SER A 180 10.85 14.52 -20.31
N GLY A 181 10.15 14.77 -21.42
CA GLY A 181 10.27 14.01 -22.66
C GLY A 181 11.72 13.72 -23.06
N ALA A 182 11.95 12.51 -23.57
CA ALA A 182 13.23 12.07 -24.09
C ALA A 182 13.87 13.16 -24.95
N ALA A 183 14.94 13.76 -24.43
CA ALA A 183 15.80 14.59 -25.24
C ALA A 183 16.51 13.66 -26.24
N GLU A 184 15.97 13.58 -27.45
CA GLU A 184 16.65 12.98 -28.59
C GLU A 184 17.96 13.74 -28.83
N GLY A 185 19.09 13.14 -28.42
CA GLY A 185 20.42 13.59 -28.82
C GLY A 185 21.40 13.84 -27.67
N GLY A 186 22.03 12.79 -27.14
CA GLY A 186 23.12 12.97 -26.14
C GLY A 186 23.64 11.71 -25.44
N GLY A 187 23.76 10.57 -26.14
CA GLY A 187 24.01 9.25 -25.52
C GLY A 187 25.33 9.07 -24.73
N GLY A 188 26.28 10.02 -24.80
CA GLY A 188 27.54 9.95 -24.04
C GLY A 188 27.53 10.75 -22.73
N SER A 189 26.89 11.92 -22.72
CA SER A 189 26.83 12.80 -21.53
C SER A 189 25.91 12.21 -20.47
N ASN A 190 24.75 11.67 -20.88
CA ASN A 190 23.75 11.18 -19.95
C ASN A 190 24.27 10.02 -19.08
N LYS A 191 24.96 9.06 -19.71
CA LYS A 191 25.53 7.90 -19.01
C LYS A 191 26.57 8.31 -17.96
N PHE A 192 27.41 9.30 -18.26
CA PHE A 192 28.38 9.81 -17.29
C PHE A 192 27.67 10.37 -16.04
N TRP A 193 26.60 11.14 -16.22
CA TRP A 193 25.83 11.68 -15.10
C TRP A 193 25.08 10.61 -14.32
N GLU A 194 24.53 9.60 -15.01
CA GLU A 194 23.89 8.43 -14.39
C GLU A 194 24.90 7.65 -13.54
N ASP A 195 26.08 7.32 -14.09
CA ASP A 195 27.13 6.60 -13.37
C ASP A 195 27.64 7.41 -12.15
N ALA A 196 27.86 8.71 -12.32
CA ALA A 196 28.27 9.59 -11.23
C ALA A 196 27.22 9.70 -10.11
N LEU A 197 25.94 9.80 -10.48
CA LEU A 197 24.82 9.83 -9.54
C LEU A 197 24.72 8.50 -8.77
N HIS A 198 24.84 7.36 -9.47
CA HIS A 198 24.82 6.03 -8.85
C HIS A 198 25.96 5.87 -7.83
N HIS A 199 27.18 6.28 -8.18
CA HIS A 199 28.31 6.26 -7.25
C HIS A 199 28.11 7.18 -6.05
N MET A 200 27.56 8.38 -6.26
CA MET A 200 27.22 9.29 -5.17
C MET A 200 26.16 8.68 -4.25
N ASN A 201 25.07 8.13 -4.80
CA ASN A 201 24.01 7.46 -4.05
C ASN A 201 24.55 6.29 -3.22
N THR A 202 25.46 5.49 -3.79
CA THR A 202 26.11 4.37 -3.08
C THR A 202 26.85 4.87 -1.84
N ASN A 203 27.72 5.86 -2.00
CA ASN A 203 28.49 6.43 -0.89
C ASN A 203 27.59 7.10 0.17
N LEU A 204 26.53 7.78 -0.28
CA LEU A 204 25.57 8.43 0.61
C LEU A 204 24.76 7.44 1.44
N VAL A 205 24.46 6.26 0.90
CA VAL A 205 23.75 5.20 1.63
C VAL A 205 24.70 4.46 2.57
N ASP A 206 25.91 4.13 2.11
CA ASP A 206 26.91 3.39 2.91
C ASP A 206 27.31 4.15 4.17
N LEU A 207 27.52 5.46 4.07
CA LEU A 207 28.00 6.28 5.19
C LEU A 207 27.10 6.18 6.45
N PRO A 208 25.79 6.49 6.39
CA PRO A 208 24.89 6.33 7.54
C PRO A 208 24.68 4.86 7.92
N LEU A 209 24.69 3.93 6.95
CA LEU A 209 24.54 2.50 7.24
C LEU A 209 25.70 1.98 8.11
N PHE A 210 26.94 2.29 7.74
CA PHE A 210 28.13 1.92 8.52
C PHE A 210 28.21 2.67 9.85
N ALA A 211 27.67 3.87 9.92
CA ALA A 211 27.54 4.63 11.17
C ALA A 211 26.42 4.11 12.09
N GLY A 212 25.62 3.12 11.64
CA GLY A 212 24.47 2.61 12.40
C GLY A 212 23.35 3.63 12.57
N LEU A 213 23.26 4.61 11.65
CA LEU A 213 22.26 5.67 11.65
C LEU A 213 21.03 5.28 10.83
N GLU A 214 19.88 5.84 11.19
CA GLU A 214 18.67 5.69 10.39
C GLU A 214 18.82 6.39 9.04
N ILE A 215 18.73 5.64 7.95
CA ILE A 215 18.83 6.18 6.59
C ILE A 215 17.52 6.89 6.23
N SER A 216 17.60 8.13 5.75
CA SER A 216 16.44 8.89 5.30
C SER A 216 16.82 9.90 4.22
N LEU A 217 15.88 10.27 3.34
CA LEU A 217 16.13 11.29 2.31
C LEU A 217 16.61 12.64 2.89
N PRO A 218 16.07 13.16 4.01
CA PRO A 218 16.62 14.34 4.65
C PRO A 218 18.08 14.17 5.06
N LEU A 219 18.44 13.04 5.69
CA LEU A 219 19.82 12.77 6.08
C LEU A 219 20.76 12.73 4.87
N LEU A 220 20.37 12.04 3.80
CA LEU A 220 21.17 11.97 2.57
C LEU A 220 21.37 13.37 1.96
N ARG A 221 20.32 14.19 1.93
CA ARG A 221 20.39 15.58 1.47
C ARG A 221 21.30 16.43 2.36
N ASP A 222 21.16 16.29 3.68
CA ASP A 222 21.96 17.04 4.64
C ASP A 222 23.45 16.73 4.42
N ILE A 223 23.83 15.45 4.31
CA ILE A 223 25.21 15.03 3.98
C ILE A 223 25.70 15.74 2.71
N VAL A 224 24.95 15.72 1.62
CA VAL A 224 25.36 16.38 0.36
C VAL A 224 25.51 17.89 0.52
N THR A 225 24.64 18.53 1.27
CA THR A 225 24.59 20.01 1.39
C THR A 225 25.49 20.59 2.46
N THR A 226 25.90 19.78 3.45
CA THR A 226 26.71 20.24 4.58
C THR A 226 28.09 19.59 4.65
N ALA A 227 28.40 18.60 3.80
CA ALA A 227 29.73 18.00 3.78
C ALA A 227 30.81 19.05 3.48
N PRO A 228 31.91 19.06 4.25
CA PRO A 228 33.01 20.00 4.02
C PRO A 228 33.72 19.68 2.69
N TYR A 229 34.02 20.73 1.92
CA TYR A 229 34.75 20.64 0.64
C TYR A 229 36.26 20.80 0.81
N SER A 230 36.74 21.16 2.00
CA SER A 230 38.15 21.31 2.33
C SER A 230 38.45 20.83 3.76
N GLN A 231 39.73 20.52 4.03
CA GLN A 231 40.17 20.16 5.37
C GLN A 231 39.97 21.30 6.38
N GLU A 232 40.10 22.55 5.93
CA GLU A 232 39.87 23.73 6.76
C GLU A 232 38.39 23.84 7.18
N GLN A 233 37.46 23.55 6.27
CA GLN A 233 36.03 23.49 6.60
C GLN A 233 35.70 22.35 7.55
N MET A 234 36.35 21.20 7.40
CA MET A 234 36.19 20.06 8.31
C MET A 234 36.68 20.38 9.73
N ALA A 235 37.76 21.14 9.87
CA ALA A 235 38.28 21.55 11.17
C ALA A 235 37.42 22.62 11.87
N ALA A 236 36.53 23.29 11.13
CA ALA A 236 35.67 24.36 11.62
C ALA A 236 34.22 23.92 11.95
N ALA A 237 33.86 22.66 11.62
CA ALA A 237 32.55 22.05 11.87
C ALA A 237 32.53 21.26 13.18
#